data_AF-A0A3D9G1K2-F1
#
_entry.id   AF-A0A3D9G1K2-F1
#
_cell.length_a   1.000
_cell.length_b   1.000
_cell.length_c   1.000
_cell.angle_alpha   90.00
_cell.angle_beta   90.00
_cell.angle_gamma   90.00
#
_symmetry.space_group_name_H-M   'P 1'
#
loop_
_entity.id
_entity.type
_entity.pdbx_description
1 polymer ?
#
loop_
_entity_poly.entity_id
_entity_poly.type
_entity_poly.pdbx_seq_one_letter_code
_entity_poly.pdbx_strand_id
1 'polypeptide(L)'
;MNSQKVWILCCFFNFLIACGFGLLMRFMYLFPLDFLNYSFLLHAHSHVAMLGWVYLIVYVLIVHFFIPKEKSQKPIYNRLFWLTEFSILGMMIAFPIQGYALFSIVFSTLHILLSYVFCRLVWKDCSKDKTPQQRLLLTSILFMILSTFGVWCLGPAVSTLGKQSAFYQIAIQFFIHFQFNGWFILAILALFLKQFQDKIDEVKFKKFYFALIVSTLLTLVFPVRWFIENDILSYINIVGVIIQFGAFIYFYKMLQPQIKLFKNTLDKTTKTVYSLALCSLFLKVGIQLLTIFPNLAEVSHQIRNFVIGFIHLTTLGIITGFLFGILLQNKMLSANSSILKIGVKCFIFGYIATEVLLFLQGWFFFFGEGTLSGYFQSILILSILLVLGLILIMISAINSLSCKVSKTL
;
A
#
# COMPACT_ATOMS: atom_id res chain seq x y z
N MET A 1 23.21 0.90 11.30
CA MET A 1 22.33 2.10 11.35
C MET A 1 22.45 3.01 10.14
N ASN A 2 23.63 3.19 9.52
CA ASN A 2 23.77 4.05 8.35
C ASN A 2 23.02 3.53 7.11
N SER A 3 23.03 2.22 6.87
CA SER A 3 22.33 1.58 5.74
C SER A 3 20.82 1.79 5.75
N GLN A 4 20.15 1.65 6.90
CA GLN A 4 18.68 1.79 6.99
C GLN A 4 18.18 3.18 6.61
N LYS A 5 18.92 4.24 6.90
CA LYS A 5 18.50 5.58 6.50
C LYS A 5 18.63 5.79 4.99
N VAL A 6 19.69 5.26 4.39
CA VAL A 6 19.87 5.26 2.92
C VAL A 6 18.75 4.47 2.26
N TRP A 7 18.38 3.31 2.82
CA TRP A 7 17.24 2.53 2.33
C TRP A 7 15.94 3.32 2.38
N ILE A 8 15.66 4.03 3.49
CA ILE A 8 14.47 4.88 3.60
C ILE A 8 14.47 5.98 2.54
N LEU A 9 15.61 6.68 2.34
CA LEU A 9 15.71 7.70 1.29
C LEU A 9 15.46 7.13 -0.10
N CYS A 10 16.02 5.96 -0.40
CA CYS A 10 15.77 5.25 -1.66
C CYS A 10 14.28 4.93 -1.84
N CYS A 11 13.59 4.45 -0.80
CA CYS A 11 12.13 4.25 -0.84
C CYS A 11 11.39 5.57 -1.15
N PHE A 12 11.74 6.67 -0.48
CA PHE A 12 11.13 7.98 -0.73
C PHE A 12 11.38 8.50 -2.15
N PHE A 13 12.57 8.23 -2.71
CA PHE A 13 12.88 8.56 -4.09
C PHE A 13 12.02 7.77 -5.07
N ASN A 14 11.86 6.46 -4.87
CA ASN A 14 10.92 5.65 -5.65
C ASN A 14 9.49 6.16 -5.53
N PHE A 15 9.07 6.54 -4.32
CA PHE A 15 7.75 7.12 -4.11
C PHE A 15 7.56 8.44 -4.87
N LEU A 16 8.60 9.29 -4.90
CA LEU A 16 8.56 10.54 -5.67
C LEU A 16 8.42 10.27 -7.16
N ILE A 17 9.15 9.29 -7.70
CA ILE A 17 9.01 8.88 -9.11
C ILE A 17 7.61 8.34 -9.39
N ALA A 18 7.06 7.49 -8.51
CA ALA A 18 5.70 6.99 -8.66
C ALA A 18 4.67 8.13 -8.67
N CYS A 19 4.79 9.11 -7.77
CA CYS A 19 3.96 10.31 -7.77
C CYS A 19 4.16 11.15 -9.04
N GLY A 20 5.38 11.24 -9.56
CA GLY A 20 5.70 11.88 -10.84
C GLY A 20 5.00 11.21 -12.02
N PHE A 21 5.02 9.87 -12.10
CA PHE A 21 4.26 9.13 -13.11
C PHE A 21 2.75 9.34 -12.95
N GLY A 22 2.24 9.39 -11.72
CA GLY A 22 0.84 9.70 -11.44
C GLY A 22 0.43 11.10 -11.93
N LEU A 23 1.28 12.09 -11.69
CA LEU A 23 1.10 13.46 -12.16
C LEU A 23 1.15 13.53 -13.70
N LEU A 24 2.12 12.85 -14.32
CA LEU A 24 2.26 12.78 -15.77
C LEU A 24 1.03 12.13 -16.43
N MET A 25 0.50 11.05 -15.85
CA MET A 25 -0.75 10.45 -16.33
C MET A 25 -1.94 11.41 -16.25
N ARG A 26 -2.04 12.24 -15.20
CA ARG A 26 -3.08 13.28 -15.11
C ARG A 26 -2.88 14.39 -16.13
N PHE A 27 -1.62 14.74 -16.41
CA PHE A 27 -1.26 15.71 -17.43
C PHE A 27 -1.65 15.24 -18.84
N MET A 28 -1.44 13.95 -19.14
CA MET A 28 -1.78 13.34 -20.45
C MET A 28 -3.28 13.40 -20.80
N TYR A 29 -4.17 13.57 -19.81
CA TYR A 29 -5.60 13.79 -20.08
C TYR A 29 -5.92 15.18 -20.64
N LEU A 30 -5.07 16.17 -20.36
CA LEU A 30 -5.22 17.54 -20.86
C LEU A 30 -4.36 17.77 -22.10
N PHE A 31 -3.16 17.19 -22.11
CA PHE A 31 -2.18 17.35 -23.17
C PHE A 31 -1.65 15.95 -23.57
N PRO A 32 -2.29 15.29 -24.55
CA PRO A 32 -1.85 13.99 -25.04
C PRO A 32 -0.38 14.04 -25.51
N LEU A 33 0.38 13.00 -25.18
CA LEU A 33 1.79 12.86 -25.54
C LEU A 33 1.96 11.62 -26.42
N ASP A 34 2.13 11.81 -27.73
CA ASP A 34 2.14 10.70 -28.71
C ASP A 34 3.30 9.71 -28.51
N PHE A 35 4.40 10.16 -27.90
CA PHE A 35 5.57 9.33 -27.63
C PHE A 35 5.44 8.50 -26.33
N LEU A 36 4.37 8.66 -25.54
CA LEU A 36 4.14 7.91 -24.30
C LEU A 36 2.83 7.15 -24.32
N ASN A 37 2.91 5.84 -24.13
CA ASN A 37 1.72 5.02 -23.97
C ASN A 37 1.19 5.10 -22.53
N TYR A 38 -0.07 5.52 -22.37
CA TYR A 38 -0.72 5.66 -21.06
C TYR A 38 -0.73 4.35 -20.25
N SER A 39 -1.05 3.22 -20.88
CA SER A 39 -1.12 1.91 -20.20
C SER A 39 0.26 1.47 -19.71
N PHE A 40 1.30 1.74 -20.51
CA PHE A 40 2.68 1.39 -20.16
C PHE A 40 3.16 2.22 -18.97
N LEU A 41 2.87 3.51 -18.97
CA LEU A 41 3.16 4.40 -17.85
C LEU A 41 2.36 4.01 -16.59
N LEU A 42 1.10 3.57 -16.74
CA LEU A 42 0.29 3.05 -15.64
C LEU A 42 0.90 1.80 -15.00
N HIS A 43 1.47 0.88 -15.80
CA HIS A 43 2.22 -0.26 -15.27
C HIS A 43 3.45 0.19 -14.50
N ALA A 44 4.23 1.14 -15.04
CA ALA A 44 5.38 1.70 -14.33
C ALA A 44 4.98 2.35 -13.00
N HIS A 45 3.95 3.20 -13.01
CA HIS A 45 3.41 3.87 -11.83
C HIS A 45 3.02 2.87 -10.74
N SER A 46 2.19 1.88 -11.08
CA SER A 46 1.70 0.89 -10.12
C SER A 46 2.82 0.01 -9.54
N HIS A 47 3.77 -0.45 -10.36
CA HIS A 47 4.90 -1.26 -9.87
C HIS A 47 5.86 -0.46 -9.00
N VAL A 48 6.21 0.77 -9.39
CA VAL A 48 7.11 1.62 -8.58
C VAL A 48 6.42 2.05 -7.29
N ALA A 49 5.13 2.37 -7.30
CA ALA A 49 4.37 2.69 -6.08
C ALA A 49 4.28 1.48 -5.13
N MET A 50 3.92 0.31 -5.65
CA MET A 50 3.65 -0.87 -4.83
C MET A 50 4.94 -1.57 -4.38
N LEU A 51 5.89 -1.76 -5.29
CA LEU A 51 7.11 -2.52 -5.06
C LEU A 51 8.27 -1.60 -4.64
N GLY A 52 8.44 -0.46 -5.33
CA GLY A 52 9.49 0.51 -5.05
C GLY A 52 9.29 1.34 -3.79
N TRP A 53 8.04 1.73 -3.49
CA TRP A 53 7.71 2.43 -2.26
C TRP A 53 7.25 1.47 -1.16
N VAL A 54 6.04 0.91 -1.30
CA VAL A 54 5.39 0.20 -0.18
C VAL A 54 6.15 -1.06 0.24
N TYR A 55 6.48 -1.94 -0.68
CA TYR A 55 7.20 -3.18 -0.35
C TYR A 55 8.56 -2.88 0.28
N LEU A 56 9.38 -2.01 -0.33
CA LEU A 56 10.71 -1.71 0.20
C LEU A 56 10.65 -1.04 1.58
N ILE A 57 9.74 -0.08 1.82
CA ILE A 57 9.67 0.53 3.14
C ILE A 57 9.16 -0.46 4.20
N VAL A 58 8.22 -1.34 3.85
CA VAL A 58 7.79 -2.45 4.73
C VAL A 58 8.96 -3.40 5.01
N TYR A 59 9.76 -3.74 3.99
CA TYR A 59 10.99 -4.52 4.15
C TYR A 59 11.92 -3.86 5.19
N VAL A 60 12.20 -2.57 5.05
CA VAL A 60 13.08 -1.84 5.97
C VAL A 60 12.55 -1.88 7.40
N LEU A 61 11.25 -1.65 7.58
CA LEU A 61 10.63 -1.62 8.90
C LEU A 61 10.53 -3.01 9.54
N ILE A 62 10.29 -4.07 8.75
CA ILE A 62 10.35 -5.46 9.25
C ILE A 62 11.76 -5.78 9.75
N VAL A 63 12.78 -5.47 8.95
CA VAL A 63 14.19 -5.67 9.33
C VAL A 63 14.54 -4.87 10.59
N HIS A 64 13.98 -3.67 10.74
CA HIS A 64 14.24 -2.82 11.89
C HIS A 64 13.54 -3.28 13.18
N PHE A 65 12.26 -3.69 13.11
CA PHE A 65 11.44 -3.94 14.29
C PHE A 65 11.29 -5.42 14.67
N PHE A 66 11.42 -6.33 13.72
CA PHE A 66 11.13 -7.76 13.93
C PHE A 66 12.33 -8.68 13.82
N ILE A 67 13.44 -8.21 13.24
CA ILE A 67 14.69 -8.96 13.18
C ILE A 67 15.62 -8.48 14.32
N PRO A 68 16.14 -9.39 15.17
CA PRO A 68 17.08 -9.04 16.23
C PRO A 68 18.30 -8.30 15.67
N LYS A 69 18.84 -7.34 16.43
CA LYS A 69 19.91 -6.43 15.97
C LYS A 69 21.16 -7.17 15.50
N GLU A 70 21.49 -8.29 16.12
CA GLU A 70 22.65 -9.12 15.78
C GLU A 70 22.47 -9.76 14.39
N LYS A 71 21.24 -10.10 14.02
CA LYS A 71 20.91 -10.71 12.72
C LYS A 71 20.63 -9.65 11.65
N SER A 72 20.00 -8.54 11.99
CA SER A 72 19.62 -7.48 11.05
C SER A 72 20.85 -6.78 10.43
N GLN A 73 22.02 -6.89 11.06
CA GLN A 73 23.29 -6.34 10.57
C GLN A 73 24.01 -7.24 9.56
N LYS A 74 23.53 -8.47 9.34
CA LYS A 74 24.12 -9.37 8.35
C LYS A 74 24.09 -8.72 6.95
N PRO A 75 25.17 -8.86 6.15
CA PRO A 75 25.27 -8.21 4.84
C PRO A 75 24.20 -8.68 3.85
N ILE A 76 23.60 -9.84 4.07
CA ILE A 76 22.53 -10.39 3.23
C ILE A 76 21.32 -9.45 3.12
N TYR A 77 20.94 -8.75 4.19
CA TYR A 77 19.81 -7.82 4.14
C TYR A 77 20.13 -6.59 3.30
N ASN A 78 21.37 -6.12 3.30
CA ASN A 78 21.79 -5.02 2.45
C ASN A 78 21.87 -5.42 0.98
N ARG A 79 22.48 -6.58 0.68
CA ARG A 79 22.55 -7.11 -0.68
C ARG A 79 21.16 -7.37 -1.24
N LEU A 80 20.28 -7.98 -0.45
CA LEU A 80 18.91 -8.26 -0.86
C LEU A 80 18.11 -6.98 -1.12
N PHE A 81 18.25 -5.95 -0.28
CA PHE A 81 17.63 -4.65 -0.52
C PHE A 81 18.05 -4.06 -1.87
N TRP A 82 19.35 -3.98 -2.14
CA TRP A 82 19.86 -3.38 -3.39
C TRP A 82 19.60 -4.21 -4.64
N LEU A 83 19.61 -5.54 -4.54
CA LEU A 83 19.17 -6.41 -5.65
C LEU A 83 17.69 -6.22 -5.94
N THR A 84 16.87 -6.04 -4.90
CA THR A 84 15.43 -5.78 -5.06
C THR A 84 15.22 -4.42 -5.69
N GLU A 85 15.93 -3.39 -5.22
CA GLU A 85 15.91 -2.05 -5.81
C GLU A 85 16.35 -2.07 -7.28
N PHE A 86 17.40 -2.82 -7.62
CA PHE A 86 17.82 -2.99 -9.01
C PHE A 86 16.69 -3.56 -9.89
N SER A 87 15.93 -4.53 -9.39
CA SER A 87 14.76 -5.04 -10.11
C SER A 87 13.65 -3.99 -10.29
N ILE A 88 13.47 -3.10 -9.30
CA ILE A 88 12.50 -1.99 -9.37
C ILE A 88 12.94 -0.94 -10.38
N LEU A 89 14.21 -0.56 -10.41
CA LEU A 89 14.75 0.36 -11.42
C LEU A 89 14.61 -0.23 -12.84
N GLY A 90 14.86 -1.53 -12.98
CA GLY A 90 14.61 -2.26 -14.23
C GLY A 90 13.15 -2.16 -14.68
N MET A 91 12.18 -2.40 -13.77
CA MET A 91 10.75 -2.22 -14.06
C MET A 91 10.39 -0.76 -14.38
N MET A 92 10.94 0.19 -13.62
CA MET A 92 10.70 1.63 -13.77
C MET A 92 11.05 2.13 -15.16
N ILE A 93 12.10 1.58 -15.78
CA ILE A 93 12.55 1.94 -17.12
C ILE A 93 11.88 1.07 -18.19
N ALA A 94 11.77 -0.24 -17.96
CA ALA A 94 11.26 -1.17 -18.97
C ALA A 94 9.76 -0.99 -19.22
N PHE A 95 8.94 -0.73 -18.18
CA PHE A 95 7.49 -0.61 -18.39
C PHE A 95 7.11 0.57 -19.30
N PRO A 96 7.61 1.81 -19.10
CA PRO A 96 7.27 2.92 -20.00
C PRO A 96 7.69 2.70 -21.46
N ILE A 97 8.77 1.95 -21.70
CA ILE A 97 9.33 1.74 -23.04
C ILE A 97 8.56 0.65 -23.82
N GLN A 98 8.26 -0.48 -23.19
CA GLN A 98 7.77 -1.68 -23.90
C GLN A 98 6.54 -2.33 -23.26
N GLY A 99 6.01 -1.76 -22.18
CA GLY A 99 4.89 -2.35 -21.44
C GLY A 99 5.25 -3.73 -20.89
N TYR A 100 4.27 -4.64 -20.87
CA TYR A 100 4.48 -6.05 -20.51
C TYR A 100 5.17 -6.83 -21.64
N ALA A 101 6.50 -6.74 -21.64
CA ALA A 101 7.40 -7.45 -22.55
C ALA A 101 8.61 -8.04 -21.80
N LEU A 102 9.53 -8.68 -22.52
CA LEU A 102 10.62 -9.50 -21.98
C LEU A 102 11.32 -8.87 -20.77
N PHE A 103 11.94 -7.69 -20.91
CA PHE A 103 12.69 -7.09 -19.79
C PHE A 103 11.81 -6.73 -18.60
N SER A 104 10.58 -6.23 -18.82
CA SER A 104 9.66 -5.91 -17.72
C SER A 104 9.27 -7.17 -16.93
N ILE A 105 9.08 -8.29 -17.63
CA ILE A 105 8.76 -9.60 -17.03
C ILE A 105 9.98 -10.17 -16.31
N VAL A 106 11.18 -10.08 -16.89
CA VAL A 106 12.43 -10.52 -16.25
C VAL A 106 12.65 -9.79 -14.93
N PHE A 107 12.54 -8.46 -14.91
CA PHE A 107 12.71 -7.69 -13.68
C PHE A 107 11.60 -7.94 -12.66
N SER A 108 10.34 -8.07 -13.10
CA SER A 108 9.23 -8.43 -12.20
C SER A 108 9.43 -9.83 -11.59
N THR A 109 9.90 -10.78 -12.38
CA THR A 109 10.21 -12.15 -11.94
C THR A 109 11.37 -12.16 -10.94
N LEU A 110 12.44 -11.41 -11.23
CA LEU A 110 13.55 -11.22 -10.31
C LEU A 110 13.07 -10.65 -8.98
N HIS A 111 12.20 -9.64 -9.00
CA HIS A 111 11.61 -9.08 -7.78
C HIS A 111 10.85 -10.14 -6.96
N ILE A 112 10.04 -10.99 -7.59
CA ILE A 112 9.30 -12.08 -6.91
C ILE A 112 10.27 -13.07 -6.26
N LEU A 113 11.29 -13.51 -6.99
CA LEU A 113 12.27 -14.46 -6.46
C LEU A 113 13.04 -13.88 -5.27
N LEU A 114 13.46 -12.61 -5.34
CA LEU A 114 14.08 -11.90 -4.22
C LEU A 114 13.11 -11.75 -3.04
N SER A 115 11.82 -11.54 -3.30
CA SER A 115 10.79 -11.50 -2.25
C SER A 115 10.65 -12.83 -1.52
N TYR A 116 10.80 -13.97 -2.21
CA TYR A 116 10.83 -15.28 -1.54
C TYR A 116 12.07 -15.48 -0.68
N VAL A 117 13.23 -14.99 -1.13
CA VAL A 117 14.44 -14.97 -0.29
C VAL A 117 14.17 -14.14 0.97
N PHE A 118 13.52 -12.99 0.83
CA PHE A 118 13.13 -12.16 1.99
C PHE A 118 12.19 -12.91 2.95
N CYS A 119 11.15 -13.59 2.43
CA CYS A 119 10.25 -14.41 3.25
C CYS A 119 11.01 -15.42 4.10
N ARG A 120 11.90 -16.17 3.44
CA ARG A 120 12.73 -17.19 4.10
C ARG A 120 13.61 -16.57 5.19
N LEU A 121 14.20 -15.41 4.93
CA LEU A 121 15.01 -14.70 5.93
C LEU A 121 14.17 -14.26 7.11
N VAL A 122 12.99 -13.67 6.89
CA VAL A 122 12.13 -13.24 8.01
C VAL A 122 11.70 -14.45 8.85
N TRP A 123 11.26 -15.55 8.25
CA TRP A 123 10.91 -16.76 9.02
C TRP A 123 12.07 -17.34 9.82
N LYS A 124 13.29 -17.31 9.27
CA LYS A 124 14.48 -17.85 9.93
C LYS A 124 14.99 -16.94 11.05
N ASP A 125 15.03 -15.64 10.79
CA ASP A 125 15.75 -14.69 11.62
C ASP A 125 14.86 -13.91 12.60
N CYS A 126 13.54 -13.84 12.37
CA CYS A 126 12.62 -13.20 13.31
C CYS A 126 12.73 -13.83 14.72
N SER A 127 12.34 -13.06 15.74
CA SER A 127 12.31 -13.55 17.13
C SER A 127 11.49 -14.85 17.21
N LYS A 128 11.70 -15.69 18.23
CA LYS A 128 10.85 -16.88 18.43
C LYS A 128 9.61 -16.57 19.29
N ASP A 129 9.38 -15.31 19.61
CA ASP A 129 8.31 -14.88 20.49
C ASP A 129 6.94 -15.09 19.83
N LYS A 130 6.00 -15.74 20.51
CA LYS A 130 4.66 -16.01 19.97
C LYS A 130 3.72 -14.81 20.16
N THR A 131 4.21 -13.59 19.96
CA THR A 131 3.45 -12.35 20.17
C THR A 131 2.37 -12.14 19.11
N PRO A 132 1.27 -11.44 19.44
CA PRO A 132 0.24 -11.01 18.50
C PRO A 132 0.77 -10.38 17.21
N GLN A 133 1.68 -9.42 17.36
CA GLN A 133 2.27 -8.66 16.26
C GLN A 133 3.05 -9.57 15.32
N GLN A 134 3.83 -10.48 15.88
CA GLN A 134 4.62 -11.41 15.11
C GLN A 134 3.73 -12.41 14.36
N ARG A 135 2.68 -12.93 14.99
CA ARG A 135 1.73 -13.82 14.31
C ARG A 135 1.12 -13.13 13.08
N LEU A 136 0.74 -11.86 13.22
CA LEU A 136 0.18 -11.08 12.11
C LEU A 136 1.20 -10.86 10.99
N LEU A 137 2.46 -10.56 11.32
CA LEU A 137 3.55 -10.42 10.35
C LEU A 137 3.82 -11.74 9.60
N LEU A 138 3.95 -12.87 10.30
CA LEU A 138 4.25 -14.13 9.63
C LEU A 138 3.11 -14.56 8.70
N THR A 139 1.87 -14.22 9.06
CA THR A 139 0.70 -14.47 8.23
C THR A 139 0.64 -13.53 7.04
N SER A 140 1.05 -12.27 7.18
CA SER A 140 1.16 -11.36 6.03
C SER A 140 2.14 -11.92 5.01
N ILE A 141 3.32 -12.40 5.45
CA ILE A 141 4.33 -13.04 4.59
C ILE A 141 3.75 -14.24 3.83
N LEU A 142 2.94 -15.07 4.50
CA LEU A 142 2.24 -16.17 3.82
C LEU A 142 1.30 -15.66 2.73
N PHE A 143 0.55 -14.58 2.98
CA PHE A 143 -0.31 -13.97 1.97
C PHE A 143 0.46 -13.37 0.79
N MET A 144 1.67 -12.87 1.00
CA MET A 144 2.52 -12.41 -0.10
C MET A 144 2.95 -13.56 -1.00
N ILE A 145 3.30 -14.70 -0.43
CA ILE A 145 3.61 -15.89 -1.25
C ILE A 145 2.33 -16.37 -1.93
N LEU A 146 1.21 -16.44 -1.20
CA LEU A 146 -0.07 -16.83 -1.76
C LEU A 146 -0.43 -15.94 -2.96
N SER A 147 -0.32 -14.61 -2.85
CA SER A 147 -0.70 -13.68 -3.91
C SER A 147 0.03 -13.96 -5.23
N THR A 148 1.30 -14.35 -5.17
CA THR A 148 2.13 -14.59 -6.35
C THR A 148 1.66 -15.77 -7.20
N PHE A 149 0.86 -16.70 -6.68
CA PHE A 149 0.27 -17.76 -7.52
C PHE A 149 -0.57 -17.18 -8.65
N GLY A 150 -1.28 -16.07 -8.41
CA GLY A 150 -2.01 -15.36 -9.47
C GLY A 150 -1.08 -14.90 -10.59
N VAL A 151 0.10 -14.37 -10.26
CA VAL A 151 1.09 -13.91 -11.24
C VAL A 151 1.69 -15.07 -12.03
N TRP A 152 2.02 -16.18 -11.37
CA TRP A 152 2.56 -17.36 -12.03
C TRP A 152 1.56 -17.99 -13.01
N CYS A 153 0.26 -17.84 -12.76
CA CYS A 153 -0.79 -18.26 -13.68
C CYS A 153 -0.88 -17.39 -14.94
N LEU A 154 -0.36 -16.14 -14.96
CA LEU A 154 -0.56 -15.22 -16.08
C LEU A 154 0.11 -15.70 -17.38
N GLY A 155 1.34 -16.21 -17.32
CA GLY A 155 2.04 -16.71 -18.50
C GLY A 155 1.27 -17.83 -19.20
N PRO A 156 0.97 -18.95 -18.49
CA PRO A 156 0.13 -20.01 -19.01
C PRO A 156 -1.27 -19.56 -19.44
N ALA A 157 -1.91 -18.66 -18.69
CA ALA A 157 -3.25 -18.17 -19.02
C ALA A 157 -3.27 -17.40 -20.34
N VAL A 158 -2.27 -16.54 -20.60
CA VAL A 158 -2.20 -15.79 -21.85
C VAL A 158 -1.96 -16.71 -23.04
N SER A 159 -1.10 -17.72 -22.91
CA SER A 159 -0.78 -18.61 -24.02
C SER A 159 -1.90 -19.61 -24.35
N THR A 160 -2.70 -19.99 -23.35
CA THR A 160 -3.75 -21.01 -23.52
C THR A 160 -5.17 -20.44 -23.68
N LEU A 161 -5.50 -19.38 -22.95
CA LEU A 161 -6.86 -18.80 -22.88
C LEU A 161 -6.94 -17.35 -23.39
N GLY A 162 -5.80 -16.67 -23.55
CA GLY A 162 -5.73 -15.28 -23.98
C GLY A 162 -5.98 -14.26 -22.85
N LYS A 163 -5.59 -13.00 -23.11
CA LYS A 163 -5.66 -11.87 -22.15
C LYS A 163 -7.09 -11.44 -21.78
N GLN A 164 -8.07 -11.79 -22.61
CA GLN A 164 -9.48 -11.43 -22.37
C GLN A 164 -10.25 -12.50 -21.60
N SER A 165 -9.61 -13.64 -21.28
CA SER A 165 -10.27 -14.70 -20.53
C SER A 165 -10.58 -14.27 -19.09
N ALA A 166 -11.72 -14.75 -18.56
CA ALA A 166 -12.08 -14.58 -17.16
C ALA A 166 -10.96 -15.07 -16.22
N PHE A 167 -10.34 -16.21 -16.53
CA PHE A 167 -9.25 -16.76 -15.74
C PHE A 167 -8.05 -15.82 -15.65
N TYR A 168 -7.60 -15.23 -16.78
CA TYR A 168 -6.50 -14.26 -16.79
C TYR A 168 -6.81 -13.05 -15.91
N GLN A 169 -8.02 -12.49 -16.01
CA GLN A 169 -8.43 -11.33 -15.23
C GLN A 169 -8.57 -11.66 -13.74
N ILE A 170 -9.15 -12.82 -13.40
CA ILE A 170 -9.24 -13.32 -12.03
C ILE A 170 -7.86 -13.52 -11.42
N ALA A 171 -6.88 -14.04 -12.18
CA ALA A 171 -5.52 -14.23 -11.70
C ALA A 171 -4.84 -12.90 -11.32
N ILE A 172 -5.09 -11.83 -12.08
CA ILE A 172 -4.65 -10.47 -11.73
C ILE A 172 -5.35 -10.01 -10.44
N GLN A 173 -6.66 -10.15 -10.35
CA GLN A 173 -7.42 -9.73 -9.17
C GLN A 173 -7.04 -10.51 -7.90
N PHE A 174 -6.76 -11.80 -8.04
CA PHE A 174 -6.26 -12.65 -6.98
C PHE A 174 -4.94 -12.11 -6.42
N PHE A 175 -4.00 -11.77 -7.31
CA PHE A 175 -2.74 -11.14 -6.91
C PHE A 175 -2.99 -9.83 -6.16
N ILE A 176 -3.75 -8.91 -6.75
CA ILE A 176 -4.00 -7.58 -6.18
C ILE A 176 -4.73 -7.68 -4.82
N HIS A 177 -5.75 -8.52 -4.72
CA HIS A 177 -6.53 -8.70 -3.49
C HIS A 177 -5.67 -9.17 -2.34
N PHE A 178 -4.90 -10.25 -2.52
CA PHE A 178 -4.03 -10.76 -1.46
C PHE A 178 -2.83 -9.86 -1.22
N GLN A 179 -2.37 -9.10 -2.21
CA GLN A 179 -1.29 -8.15 -2.01
C GLN A 179 -1.73 -6.98 -1.11
N PHE A 180 -2.91 -6.39 -1.34
CA PHE A 180 -3.41 -5.29 -0.50
C PHE A 180 -4.00 -5.78 0.82
N ASN A 181 -4.98 -6.69 0.78
CA ASN A 181 -5.74 -7.09 1.97
C ASN A 181 -5.04 -8.18 2.80
N GLY A 182 -4.14 -8.96 2.21
CA GLY A 182 -3.41 -10.04 2.89
C GLY A 182 -2.00 -9.65 3.28
N TRP A 183 -1.17 -9.19 2.35
CA TRP A 183 0.22 -8.81 2.61
C TRP A 183 0.31 -7.42 3.26
N PHE A 184 -0.06 -6.35 2.55
CA PHE A 184 0.25 -5.00 3.03
C PHE A 184 -0.56 -4.59 4.27
N ILE A 185 -1.89 -4.80 4.28
CA ILE A 185 -2.72 -4.43 5.44
C ILE A 185 -2.30 -5.22 6.70
N LEU A 186 -2.04 -6.53 6.61
CA LEU A 186 -1.60 -7.26 7.80
C LEU A 186 -0.19 -6.85 8.22
N ALA A 187 0.72 -6.58 7.28
CA ALA A 187 2.08 -6.13 7.59
C ALA A 187 2.09 -4.77 8.31
N ILE A 188 1.34 -3.77 7.82
CA ILE A 188 1.26 -2.46 8.46
C ILE A 188 0.53 -2.50 9.80
N LEU A 189 -0.48 -3.37 9.95
CA LEU A 189 -1.11 -3.61 11.26
C LEU A 189 -0.13 -4.29 12.23
N ALA A 190 0.67 -5.26 11.77
CA ALA A 190 1.69 -5.91 12.58
C ALA A 190 2.73 -4.89 13.07
N LEU A 191 3.21 -4.04 12.15
CA LEU A 191 4.12 -2.94 12.47
C LEU A 191 3.49 -1.93 13.43
N PHE A 192 2.23 -1.55 13.25
CA PHE A 192 1.52 -0.64 14.12
C PHE A 192 1.37 -1.20 15.54
N LEU A 193 0.92 -2.45 15.68
CA LEU A 193 0.80 -3.11 16.97
C LEU A 193 2.16 -3.30 17.65
N LYS A 194 3.26 -3.36 16.89
CA LYS A 194 4.63 -3.47 17.42
C LYS A 194 5.09 -2.16 18.09
N GLN A 195 4.38 -1.05 17.84
CA GLN A 195 4.66 0.24 18.45
C GLN A 195 4.08 0.39 19.86
N PHE A 196 3.21 -0.52 20.31
CA PHE A 196 2.65 -0.49 21.66
C PHE A 196 3.62 -1.06 22.68
N GLN A 197 3.69 -0.42 23.84
CA GLN A 197 4.53 -0.87 24.96
C GLN A 197 3.82 -1.95 25.80
N ASP A 198 2.51 -1.79 25.98
CA ASP A 198 1.71 -2.73 26.75
C ASP A 198 1.41 -4.00 25.97
N LYS A 199 1.34 -5.12 26.70
CA LYS A 199 0.93 -6.40 26.12
C LYS A 199 -0.52 -6.32 25.63
N ILE A 200 -0.74 -6.80 24.41
CA ILE A 200 -2.07 -6.98 23.85
C ILE A 200 -2.67 -8.26 24.44
N ASP A 201 -3.93 -8.21 24.84
CA ASP A 201 -4.68 -9.38 25.31
C ASP A 201 -4.73 -10.46 24.22
N GLU A 202 -4.13 -11.61 24.52
CA GLU A 202 -3.96 -12.71 23.56
C GLU A 202 -5.30 -13.34 23.14
N VAL A 203 -6.25 -13.46 24.07
CA VAL A 203 -7.57 -14.07 23.80
C VAL A 203 -8.36 -13.15 22.88
N LYS A 204 -8.39 -11.86 23.19
CA LYS A 204 -9.06 -10.87 22.36
C LYS A 204 -8.41 -10.79 20.99
N PHE A 205 -7.08 -10.77 20.93
CA PHE A 205 -6.34 -10.71 19.68
C PHE A 205 -6.62 -11.92 18.78
N LYS A 206 -6.66 -13.15 19.32
CA LYS A 206 -6.98 -14.35 18.53
C LYS A 206 -8.33 -14.26 17.81
N LYS A 207 -9.35 -13.70 18.47
CA LYS A 207 -10.68 -13.47 17.87
C LYS A 207 -10.60 -12.49 16.70
N PHE A 208 -9.95 -11.34 16.90
CA PHE A 208 -9.70 -10.37 15.84
C PHE A 208 -8.93 -10.99 14.67
N TYR A 209 -7.83 -11.66 14.98
CA TYR A 209 -6.95 -12.30 14.01
C TYR A 209 -7.72 -13.29 13.15
N PHE A 210 -8.47 -14.23 13.74
CA PHE A 210 -9.24 -15.21 12.97
C PHE A 210 -10.30 -14.55 12.07
N ALA A 211 -11.05 -13.58 12.61
CA ALA A 211 -12.05 -12.85 11.85
C ALA A 211 -11.43 -12.10 10.65
N LEU A 212 -10.27 -11.47 10.84
CA LEU A 212 -9.54 -10.80 9.77
C LEU A 212 -9.14 -11.78 8.66
N ILE A 213 -8.49 -12.90 9.01
CA ILE A 213 -8.03 -13.90 8.02
C ILE A 213 -9.20 -14.48 7.23
N VAL A 214 -10.26 -14.91 7.92
CA VAL A 214 -11.46 -15.44 7.27
C VAL A 214 -12.07 -14.39 6.35
N SER A 215 -12.24 -13.15 6.82
CA SER A 215 -12.78 -12.09 5.98
C SER A 215 -11.94 -11.82 4.73
N THR A 216 -10.60 -11.81 4.85
CA THR A 216 -9.70 -11.63 3.71
C THR A 216 -9.86 -12.74 2.68
N LEU A 217 -10.02 -13.99 3.11
CA LEU A 217 -10.27 -15.11 2.19
C LEU A 217 -11.64 -14.99 1.52
N LEU A 218 -12.70 -14.72 2.29
CA LEU A 218 -14.07 -14.64 1.76
C LEU A 218 -14.24 -13.46 0.79
N THR A 219 -13.66 -12.30 1.10
CA THR A 219 -13.79 -11.10 0.25
C THR A 219 -13.06 -11.18 -1.09
N LEU A 220 -12.21 -12.19 -1.31
CA LEU A 220 -11.61 -12.46 -2.63
C LEU A 220 -12.68 -12.68 -3.70
N VAL A 221 -13.83 -13.24 -3.32
CA VAL A 221 -14.87 -13.57 -4.29
C VAL A 221 -15.49 -12.33 -4.92
N PHE A 222 -15.35 -11.15 -4.30
CA PHE A 222 -15.88 -9.91 -4.86
C PHE A 222 -15.29 -9.59 -6.24
N PRO A 223 -13.96 -9.42 -6.40
CA PRO A 223 -13.39 -9.19 -7.71
C PRO A 223 -13.45 -10.41 -8.64
N VAL A 224 -13.68 -11.64 -8.13
CA VAL A 224 -13.96 -12.81 -8.98
C VAL A 224 -15.30 -12.67 -9.69
N ARG A 225 -16.32 -12.13 -8.99
CA ARG A 225 -17.67 -11.93 -9.55
C ARG A 225 -17.73 -10.96 -10.72
N TRP A 226 -16.71 -10.11 -10.90
CA TRP A 226 -16.62 -9.23 -12.07
C TRP A 226 -16.53 -10.02 -13.39
N PHE A 227 -16.14 -11.30 -13.32
CA PHE A 227 -15.93 -12.16 -14.48
C PHE A 227 -16.77 -13.44 -14.45
N ILE A 228 -17.43 -13.74 -13.34
CA ILE A 228 -18.24 -14.94 -13.15
C ILE A 228 -19.55 -14.56 -12.46
N GLU A 229 -20.65 -14.69 -13.19
CA GLU A 229 -21.99 -14.50 -12.66
C GLU A 229 -22.41 -15.73 -11.84
N ASN A 230 -22.41 -15.58 -10.52
CA ASN A 230 -22.86 -16.63 -9.59
C ASN A 230 -23.32 -16.02 -8.26
N ASP A 231 -24.57 -16.29 -7.87
CA ASP A 231 -25.17 -15.74 -6.66
C ASP A 231 -24.54 -16.26 -5.35
N ILE A 232 -24.02 -17.49 -5.35
CA ILE A 232 -23.32 -18.06 -4.20
C ILE A 232 -22.11 -17.19 -3.85
N LEU A 233 -21.40 -16.69 -4.86
CA LEU A 233 -20.28 -15.77 -4.65
C LEU A 233 -20.74 -14.46 -4.01
N SER A 234 -21.95 -13.98 -4.31
CA SER A 234 -22.55 -12.78 -3.70
C SER A 234 -22.70 -12.97 -2.19
N TYR A 235 -23.29 -14.09 -1.78
CA TYR A 235 -23.48 -14.41 -0.36
C TYR A 235 -22.14 -14.56 0.37
N ILE A 236 -21.17 -15.22 -0.26
CA ILE A 236 -19.82 -15.37 0.31
C ILE A 236 -19.17 -13.98 0.52
N ASN A 237 -19.29 -13.07 -0.46
CA ASN A 237 -18.79 -11.71 -0.30
C ASN A 237 -19.48 -10.97 0.85
N ILE A 238 -20.82 -11.02 0.92
CA ILE A 238 -21.59 -10.36 1.96
C ILE A 238 -21.13 -10.81 3.35
N VAL A 239 -21.01 -12.12 3.57
CA VAL A 239 -20.48 -12.68 4.82
C VAL A 239 -19.07 -12.18 5.08
N GLY A 240 -18.19 -12.20 4.07
CA GLY A 240 -16.82 -11.70 4.16
C GLY A 240 -16.74 -10.23 4.61
N VAL A 241 -17.51 -9.34 3.98
CA VAL A 241 -17.52 -7.91 4.28
C VAL A 241 -18.12 -7.64 5.67
N ILE A 242 -19.18 -8.34 6.07
CA ILE A 242 -19.76 -8.21 7.43
C ILE A 242 -18.75 -8.64 8.50
N ILE A 243 -18.07 -9.77 8.30
CA ILE A 243 -17.02 -10.22 9.21
C ILE A 243 -15.87 -9.20 9.24
N GLN A 244 -15.46 -8.66 8.09
CA GLN A 244 -14.41 -7.64 8.01
C GLN A 244 -14.78 -6.38 8.82
N PHE A 245 -16.01 -5.89 8.65
CA PHE A 245 -16.50 -4.72 9.38
C PHE A 245 -16.55 -4.98 10.89
N GLY A 246 -17.11 -6.11 11.31
CA GLY A 246 -17.09 -6.54 12.71
C GLY A 246 -15.68 -6.67 13.28
N ALA A 247 -14.74 -7.21 12.49
CA ALA A 247 -13.34 -7.37 12.89
C ALA A 247 -12.67 -6.02 13.17
N PHE A 248 -12.88 -4.99 12.33
CA PHE A 248 -12.27 -3.68 12.54
C PHE A 248 -12.95 -2.84 13.65
N ILE A 249 -14.27 -2.98 13.85
CA ILE A 249 -14.92 -2.43 15.05
C ILE A 249 -14.32 -3.07 16.31
N TYR A 250 -14.19 -4.39 16.29
CA TYR A 250 -13.65 -5.14 17.41
C TYR A 250 -12.16 -4.81 17.65
N PHE A 251 -11.36 -4.64 16.60
CA PHE A 251 -9.97 -4.18 16.65
C PHE A 251 -9.84 -2.87 17.42
N TYR A 252 -10.67 -1.88 17.10
CA TYR A 252 -10.64 -0.59 17.78
C TYR A 252 -11.06 -0.70 19.25
N LYS A 253 -12.14 -1.43 19.55
CA LYS A 253 -12.59 -1.66 20.94
C LYS A 253 -11.53 -2.39 21.77
N MET A 254 -10.89 -3.41 21.19
CA MET A 254 -9.84 -4.20 21.84
C MET A 254 -8.64 -3.34 22.24
N LEU A 255 -8.28 -2.37 21.39
CA LEU A 255 -7.07 -1.55 21.54
C LEU A 255 -7.33 -0.15 22.09
N GLN A 256 -8.58 0.20 22.42
CA GLN A 256 -8.94 1.55 22.85
C GLN A 256 -8.07 2.07 24.01
N PRO A 257 -7.78 1.29 25.08
CA PRO A 257 -6.90 1.75 26.15
C PRO A 257 -5.46 2.01 25.65
N GLN A 258 -4.90 1.08 24.90
CA GLN A 258 -3.54 1.17 24.36
C GLN A 258 -3.41 2.34 23.37
N ILE A 259 -4.43 2.54 22.52
CA ILE A 259 -4.49 3.66 21.57
C ILE A 259 -4.54 5.00 22.32
N LYS A 260 -5.27 5.11 23.44
CA LYS A 260 -5.33 6.34 24.23
C LYS A 260 -3.97 6.69 24.83
N LEU A 261 -3.30 5.72 25.45
CA LEU A 261 -1.96 5.89 26.00
C LEU A 261 -0.95 6.23 24.91
N PHE A 262 -0.97 5.46 23.82
CA PHE A 262 -0.13 5.68 22.65
C PHE A 262 -0.32 7.09 22.06
N LYS A 263 -1.56 7.54 21.86
CA LYS A 263 -1.87 8.87 21.32
C LYS A 263 -1.32 9.99 22.20
N ASN A 264 -1.15 9.78 23.50
CA ASN A 264 -0.58 10.80 24.40
C ASN A 264 0.93 10.98 24.21
N THR A 265 1.65 9.96 23.72
CA THR A 265 3.11 10.05 23.51
C THR A 265 3.51 10.69 22.17
N LEU A 266 2.55 10.85 21.25
CA LEU A 266 2.79 11.37 19.91
C LEU A 266 2.77 12.90 19.86
N ASP A 267 3.53 13.50 18.94
CA ASP A 267 3.39 14.91 18.59
C ASP A 267 2.14 15.15 17.70
N LYS A 268 1.77 16.42 17.52
CA LYS A 268 0.56 16.81 16.77
C LYS A 268 0.56 16.30 15.32
N THR A 269 1.70 16.34 14.63
CA THR A 269 1.78 15.91 13.22
C THR A 269 1.57 14.41 13.12
N THR A 270 2.26 13.65 13.97
CA THR A 270 2.13 12.18 14.02
C THR A 270 0.71 11.75 14.39
N LYS A 271 0.03 12.47 15.31
CA LYS A 271 -1.39 12.24 15.61
C LYS A 271 -2.28 12.44 14.39
N THR A 272 -2.08 13.51 13.62
CA THR A 272 -2.86 13.76 12.39
C THR A 272 -2.67 12.64 11.38
N VAL A 273 -1.43 12.21 11.14
CA VAL A 273 -1.10 11.13 10.20
C VAL A 273 -1.76 9.80 10.60
N TYR A 274 -1.62 9.37 11.86
CA TYR A 274 -2.29 8.14 12.30
C TYR A 274 -3.82 8.27 12.31
N SER A 275 -4.37 9.45 12.63
CA SER A 275 -5.81 9.68 12.59
C SER A 275 -6.34 9.56 11.15
N LEU A 276 -5.60 10.09 10.17
CA LEU A 276 -5.91 9.93 8.75
C LEU A 276 -5.85 8.46 8.33
N ALA A 277 -4.83 7.71 8.77
CA ALA A 277 -4.68 6.30 8.43
C ALA A 277 -5.82 5.44 8.98
N LEU A 278 -6.18 5.65 10.25
CA LEU A 278 -7.31 4.98 10.90
C LEU A 278 -8.65 5.37 10.26
N CYS A 279 -8.86 6.67 9.98
CA CYS A 279 -10.05 7.15 9.31
C CYS A 279 -10.18 6.51 7.92
N SER A 280 -9.11 6.50 7.12
CA SER A 280 -9.05 5.86 5.81
C SER A 280 -9.37 4.36 5.90
N LEU A 281 -8.89 3.67 6.94
CA LEU A 281 -9.17 2.26 7.16
C LEU A 281 -10.65 2.01 7.43
N PHE A 282 -11.27 2.80 8.30
CA PHE A 282 -12.71 2.71 8.56
C PHE A 282 -13.53 3.09 7.33
N LEU A 283 -13.12 4.11 6.58
CA LEU A 283 -13.77 4.51 5.35
C LEU A 283 -13.70 3.41 4.29
N LYS A 284 -12.53 2.76 4.11
CA LYS A 284 -12.35 1.64 3.19
C LYS A 284 -13.30 0.49 3.52
N VAL A 285 -13.39 0.11 4.78
CA VAL A 285 -14.29 -0.98 5.21
C VAL A 285 -15.76 -0.55 5.11
N GLY A 286 -16.08 0.71 5.41
CA GLY A 286 -17.41 1.28 5.24
C GLY A 286 -17.87 1.31 3.78
N ILE A 287 -17.00 1.70 2.85
CA ILE A 287 -17.26 1.66 1.40
C ILE A 287 -17.48 0.22 0.95
N GLN A 288 -16.73 -0.75 1.47
CA GLN A 288 -16.94 -2.16 1.13
C GLN A 288 -18.31 -2.68 1.54
N LEU A 289 -18.94 -2.17 2.60
CA LEU A 289 -20.32 -2.52 2.96
C LEU A 289 -21.32 -2.16 1.86
N LEU A 290 -21.03 -1.14 1.04
CA LEU A 290 -21.90 -0.78 -0.08
C LEU A 290 -21.99 -1.89 -1.13
N THR A 291 -20.99 -2.78 -1.21
CA THR A 291 -21.00 -3.93 -2.12
C THR A 291 -21.99 -5.03 -1.72
N ILE A 292 -22.67 -4.88 -0.58
CA ILE A 292 -23.82 -5.73 -0.21
C ILE A 292 -25.01 -5.44 -1.13
N PHE A 293 -25.16 -4.20 -1.60
CA PHE A 293 -26.22 -3.82 -2.53
C PHE A 293 -25.81 -4.15 -3.97
N PRO A 294 -26.57 -4.99 -4.71
CA PRO A 294 -26.16 -5.45 -6.04
C PRO A 294 -25.84 -4.33 -7.04
N ASN A 295 -26.67 -3.29 -7.11
CA ASN A 295 -26.46 -2.15 -8.00
C ASN A 295 -25.14 -1.41 -7.70
N LEU A 296 -24.83 -1.17 -6.43
CA LEU A 296 -23.58 -0.52 -6.03
C LEU A 296 -22.36 -1.44 -6.23
N ALA A 297 -22.53 -2.74 -6.03
CA ALA A 297 -21.48 -3.73 -6.30
C ALA A 297 -21.07 -3.73 -7.78
N GLU A 298 -22.05 -3.68 -8.69
CA GLU A 298 -21.82 -3.63 -10.13
C GLU A 298 -21.12 -2.32 -10.54
N VAL A 299 -21.69 -1.18 -10.16
CA VAL A 299 -21.14 0.13 -10.52
C VAL A 299 -19.74 0.36 -9.96
N SER A 300 -19.43 -0.19 -8.78
CA SER A 300 -18.16 0.05 -8.09
C SER A 300 -16.91 -0.34 -8.90
N HIS A 301 -17.04 -1.31 -9.83
CA HIS A 301 -15.93 -1.77 -10.68
C HIS A 301 -16.03 -1.28 -12.12
N GLN A 302 -17.22 -0.83 -12.56
CA GLN A 302 -17.43 -0.23 -13.87
C GLN A 302 -17.00 1.25 -13.90
N ILE A 303 -17.23 2.00 -12.82
CA ILE A 303 -16.81 3.41 -12.72
C ILE A 303 -15.35 3.48 -12.30
N ARG A 304 -14.49 3.79 -13.28
CA ARG A 304 -13.03 3.89 -13.10
C ARG A 304 -12.62 4.80 -11.95
N ASN A 305 -13.32 5.91 -11.73
CA ASN A 305 -13.04 6.86 -10.64
C ASN A 305 -13.18 6.22 -9.26
N PHE A 306 -14.20 5.39 -9.03
CA PHE A 306 -14.37 4.66 -7.78
C PHE A 306 -13.25 3.64 -7.57
N VAL A 307 -12.86 2.90 -8.62
CA VAL A 307 -11.75 1.94 -8.55
C VAL A 307 -10.43 2.65 -8.21
N ILE A 308 -10.12 3.75 -8.90
CA ILE A 308 -8.90 4.54 -8.67
C ILE A 308 -8.90 5.14 -7.26
N GLY A 309 -10.02 5.73 -6.82
CA GLY A 309 -10.15 6.23 -5.45
C GLY A 309 -9.93 5.10 -4.45
N PHE A 310 -10.69 4.02 -4.52
CA PHE A 310 -10.55 2.91 -3.57
C PHE A 310 -9.12 2.34 -3.45
N ILE A 311 -8.37 2.27 -4.55
CA ILE A 311 -6.95 1.87 -4.55
C ILE A 311 -6.08 2.92 -3.86
N HIS A 312 -6.28 4.22 -4.13
CA HIS A 312 -5.52 5.31 -3.47
C HIS A 312 -5.87 5.45 -1.99
N LEU A 313 -7.14 5.35 -1.62
CA LEU A 313 -7.58 5.24 -0.23
C LEU A 313 -6.82 4.13 0.51
N THR A 314 -6.69 2.96 -0.12
CA THR A 314 -5.98 1.82 0.46
C THR A 314 -4.46 2.05 0.53
N THR A 315 -3.84 2.56 -0.53
CA THR A 315 -2.38 2.67 -0.65
C THR A 315 -1.80 3.94 -0.04
N LEU A 316 -2.40 5.11 -0.29
CA LEU A 316 -2.00 6.40 0.26
C LEU A 316 -2.64 6.66 1.62
N GLY A 317 -3.96 6.47 1.74
CA GLY A 317 -4.69 6.73 2.98
C GLY A 317 -4.28 5.80 4.12
N ILE A 318 -4.43 4.50 3.90
CA ILE A 318 -4.15 3.48 4.93
C ILE A 318 -2.66 3.18 4.99
N ILE A 319 -2.12 2.52 3.95
CA ILE A 319 -0.79 1.92 4.02
C ILE A 319 0.28 3.00 4.22
N THR A 320 0.34 4.00 3.34
CA THR A 320 1.30 5.11 3.47
C THR A 320 1.07 5.93 4.73
N GLY A 321 -0.20 6.14 5.14
CA GLY A 321 -0.54 6.79 6.40
C GLY A 321 0.06 6.09 7.63
N PHE A 322 -0.11 4.77 7.75
CA PHE A 322 0.50 4.01 8.84
C PHE A 322 2.03 4.03 8.79
N LEU A 323 2.61 3.88 7.59
CA LEU A 323 4.06 3.92 7.39
C LEU A 323 4.66 5.28 7.79
N PHE A 324 4.05 6.39 7.37
CA PHE A 324 4.45 7.73 7.79
C PHE A 324 4.31 7.92 9.30
N GLY A 325 3.21 7.44 9.90
CA GLY A 325 3.01 7.47 11.35
C GLY A 325 4.13 6.77 12.11
N ILE A 326 4.50 5.56 11.67
CA ILE A 326 5.58 4.77 12.28
C ILE A 326 6.94 5.46 12.12
N LEU A 327 7.24 5.98 10.92
CA LEU A 327 8.49 6.68 10.63
C LEU A 327 8.66 7.96 11.48
N LEU A 328 7.59 8.76 11.62
CA LEU A 328 7.59 9.97 12.43
C LEU A 328 7.72 9.66 13.92
N GLN A 329 6.91 8.72 14.43
CA GLN A 329 6.91 8.32 15.82
C GLN A 329 8.30 7.85 16.27
N ASN A 330 8.96 7.03 15.45
CA ASN A 330 10.28 6.47 15.77
C ASN A 330 11.43 7.42 15.45
N LYS A 331 11.14 8.70 15.13
CA LYS A 331 12.12 9.74 14.79
C LYS A 331 13.03 9.34 13.62
N MET A 332 12.57 8.43 12.75
CA MET A 332 13.24 8.10 11.49
C MET A 332 13.07 9.24 10.48
N LEU A 333 11.99 10.01 10.63
CA LEU A 333 11.81 11.35 10.07
C LEU A 333 11.78 12.37 11.22
N SER A 334 12.48 13.49 11.08
CA SER A 334 12.61 14.49 12.15
C SER A 334 11.35 15.35 12.28
N ALA A 335 10.43 14.97 13.16
CA ALA A 335 9.18 15.69 13.44
C ALA A 335 9.38 17.16 13.88
N ASN A 336 10.59 17.55 14.29
CA ASN A 336 10.91 18.92 14.70
C ASN A 336 11.12 19.87 13.51
N SER A 337 11.39 19.34 12.31
CA SER A 337 11.60 20.14 11.11
C SER A 337 10.31 20.82 10.64
N SER A 338 10.32 22.16 10.55
CA SER A 338 9.20 22.92 9.98
C SER A 338 8.93 22.53 8.52
N ILE A 339 9.98 22.23 7.75
CA ILE A 339 9.89 21.77 6.36
C ILE A 339 9.11 20.45 6.29
N LEU A 340 9.43 19.50 7.19
CA LEU A 340 8.71 18.23 7.25
C LEU A 340 7.23 18.43 7.57
N LYS A 341 6.91 19.29 8.56
CA LYS A 341 5.51 19.57 8.94
C LYS A 341 4.71 20.17 7.78
N ILE A 342 5.31 21.11 7.04
CA ILE A 342 4.69 21.71 5.86
C ILE A 342 4.51 20.66 4.77
N GLY A 343 5.55 19.86 4.49
CA GLY A 343 5.50 18.78 3.51
C GLY A 343 4.41 17.75 3.80
N VAL A 344 4.30 17.28 5.04
CA VAL A 344 3.24 16.35 5.48
C VAL A 344 1.85 16.97 5.34
N LYS A 345 1.66 18.23 5.74
CA LYS A 345 0.36 18.91 5.58
C LYS A 345 -0.02 19.06 4.10
N CYS A 346 0.93 19.49 3.26
CA CYS A 346 0.74 19.65 1.83
C CYS A 346 0.37 18.32 1.17
N PHE A 347 1.11 17.25 1.50
CA PHE A 347 0.84 15.90 1.03
C PHE A 347 -0.55 15.40 1.48
N ILE A 348 -0.90 15.53 2.76
CA ILE A 348 -2.22 15.11 3.28
C ILE A 348 -3.35 15.87 2.60
N PHE A 349 -3.20 17.19 2.44
CA PHE A 349 -4.23 18.01 1.80
C PHE A 349 -4.38 17.64 0.32
N GLY A 350 -3.27 17.50 -0.42
CA GLY A 350 -3.32 17.04 -1.82
C GLY A 350 -3.98 15.67 -1.95
N TYR A 351 -3.66 14.73 -1.04
CA TYR A 351 -4.30 13.41 -1.00
C TYR A 351 -5.80 13.54 -0.80
N ILE A 352 -6.25 14.16 0.30
CA ILE A 352 -7.68 14.27 0.62
C ILE A 352 -8.44 14.97 -0.51
N ALA A 353 -7.91 16.08 -1.04
CA ALA A 353 -8.57 16.83 -2.09
C ALA A 353 -8.70 16.03 -3.40
N THR A 354 -7.66 15.30 -3.78
CA THR A 354 -7.71 14.43 -4.98
C THR A 354 -8.63 13.23 -4.78
N GLU A 355 -8.66 12.66 -3.59
CA GLU A 355 -9.52 11.53 -3.22
C GLU A 355 -11.01 11.93 -3.27
N VAL A 356 -11.35 13.05 -2.63
CA VAL A 356 -12.71 13.62 -2.67
C VAL A 356 -13.13 13.91 -4.11
N LEU A 357 -12.26 14.50 -4.92
CA LEU A 357 -12.58 14.81 -6.32
C LEU A 357 -12.78 13.54 -7.17
N LEU A 358 -12.00 12.48 -6.92
CA LEU A 358 -12.19 11.17 -7.56
C LEU A 358 -13.56 10.58 -7.24
N PHE A 359 -13.92 10.49 -5.95
CA PHE A 359 -15.23 9.97 -5.55
C PHE A 359 -16.39 10.85 -6.02
N LEU A 360 -16.24 12.17 -6.00
CA LEU A 360 -17.25 13.10 -6.50
C LEU A 360 -17.48 12.92 -8.01
N GLN A 361 -16.41 12.78 -8.80
CA GLN A 361 -16.54 12.49 -10.22
C GLN A 361 -17.19 11.12 -10.48
N GLY A 362 -16.86 10.11 -9.67
CA GLY A 362 -17.53 8.82 -9.75
C GLY A 362 -19.03 8.92 -9.43
N TRP A 363 -19.40 9.75 -8.46
CA TRP A 363 -20.79 10.03 -8.10
C TRP A 363 -21.57 10.68 -9.25
N PHE A 364 -20.98 11.67 -9.94
CA PHE A 364 -21.59 12.30 -11.11
C PHE A 364 -21.84 11.30 -12.24
N PHE A 365 -20.89 10.40 -12.50
CA PHE A 365 -21.10 9.32 -13.47
C PHE A 365 -22.20 8.35 -13.05
N PHE A 366 -22.29 8.02 -11.76
CA PHE A 366 -23.34 7.14 -11.25
C PHE A 366 -24.75 7.72 -11.45
N PHE A 367 -24.94 9.03 -11.31
CA PHE A 367 -26.21 9.71 -11.56
C PHE A 367 -26.44 10.12 -13.03
N GLY A 368 -25.50 9.81 -13.93
CA GLY A 368 -25.61 10.19 -15.34
C GLY A 368 -25.40 11.67 -15.63
N GLU A 369 -24.85 12.44 -14.68
CA GLU A 369 -24.58 13.88 -14.83
C GLU A 369 -23.30 14.18 -15.64
N GLY A 370 -22.52 13.14 -15.97
CA GLY A 370 -21.33 13.24 -16.81
C GLY A 370 -20.08 13.73 -16.07
N THR A 371 -19.25 14.51 -16.76
CA THR A 371 -17.96 14.98 -16.23
C THR A 371 -18.12 16.33 -15.51
N LEU A 372 -17.59 16.45 -14.29
CA LEU A 372 -17.52 17.70 -13.57
C LEU A 372 -16.74 18.74 -14.38
N SER A 373 -17.28 19.96 -14.45
CA SER A 373 -16.58 21.07 -15.10
C SER A 373 -15.21 21.31 -14.46
N GLY A 374 -14.16 21.35 -15.29
CA GLY A 374 -12.78 21.55 -14.83
C GLY A 374 -12.13 20.35 -14.12
N TYR A 375 -12.76 19.17 -14.11
CA TYR A 375 -12.26 18.00 -13.38
C TYR A 375 -10.78 17.69 -13.64
N PHE A 376 -10.38 17.60 -14.92
CA PHE A 376 -9.02 17.23 -15.30
C PHE A 376 -7.98 18.28 -14.89
N GLN A 377 -8.33 19.57 -14.94
CA GLN A 377 -7.48 20.66 -14.47
C GLN A 377 -7.35 20.62 -12.95
N SER A 378 -8.46 20.50 -12.23
CA SER A 378 -8.47 20.46 -10.77
C SER A 378 -7.69 19.26 -10.24
N ILE A 379 -7.90 18.07 -10.80
CA ILE A 379 -7.23 16.86 -10.35
C ILE A 379 -5.72 16.88 -10.62
N LEU A 380 -5.29 17.54 -11.71
CA LEU A 380 -3.87 17.78 -12.00
C LEU A 380 -3.25 18.74 -10.98
N ILE A 381 -3.87 19.91 -10.76
CA ILE A 381 -3.37 20.94 -9.83
C ILE A 381 -3.25 20.38 -8.40
N LEU A 382 -4.27 19.67 -7.93
CA LEU A 382 -4.24 19.06 -6.60
C LEU A 382 -3.19 17.96 -6.49
N SER A 383 -2.86 17.25 -7.58
CA SER A 383 -1.75 16.30 -7.62
C SER A 383 -0.38 16.94 -7.52
N ILE A 384 -0.20 18.19 -7.93
CA ILE A 384 1.07 18.91 -7.76
C ILE A 384 1.36 19.06 -6.26
N LEU A 385 0.33 19.27 -5.42
CA LEU A 385 0.49 19.36 -3.96
C LEU A 385 1.03 18.06 -3.35
N LEU A 386 0.63 16.90 -3.87
CA LEU A 386 1.18 15.59 -3.45
C LEU A 386 2.68 15.52 -3.72
N VAL A 387 3.09 15.88 -4.94
CA VAL A 387 4.50 15.85 -5.37
C VAL A 387 5.33 16.86 -4.57
N LEU A 388 4.85 18.10 -4.44
CA LEU A 388 5.53 19.14 -3.65
C LEU A 388 5.64 18.75 -2.17
N GLY A 389 4.57 18.22 -1.57
CA GLY A 389 4.59 17.74 -0.20
C GLY A 389 5.66 16.66 0.01
N LEU A 390 5.76 15.72 -0.93
CA LEU A 390 6.75 14.65 -0.89
C LEU A 390 8.20 15.15 -1.09
N ILE A 391 8.42 16.11 -1.99
CA ILE A 391 9.72 16.78 -2.17
C ILE A 391 10.17 17.43 -0.85
N LEU A 392 9.28 18.17 -0.19
CA LEU A 392 9.59 18.82 1.09
C LEU A 392 9.91 17.80 2.19
N ILE A 393 9.17 16.70 2.27
CA ILE A 393 9.46 15.59 3.19
C ILE A 393 10.87 15.03 2.91
N MET A 394 11.20 14.79 1.65
CA MET A 394 12.49 14.24 1.23
C MET A 394 13.66 15.19 1.52
N ILE A 395 13.52 16.50 1.22
CA ILE A 395 14.52 17.53 1.56
C ILE A 395 14.77 17.53 3.07
N SER A 396 13.71 17.47 3.88
CA SER A 396 13.87 17.40 5.33
C SER A 396 14.57 16.12 5.80
N ALA A 397 14.32 14.99 5.15
CA ALA A 397 14.99 13.72 5.47
C ALA A 397 16.48 13.79 5.15
N ILE A 398 16.86 14.35 3.99
CA ILE A 398 18.25 14.55 3.56
C ILE A 398 18.98 15.50 4.52
N ASN A 399 18.38 16.65 4.85
CA ASN A 399 19.00 17.62 5.76
C ASN A 399 19.27 17.04 7.16
N SER A 400 18.40 16.14 7.63
CA SER A 400 18.59 15.45 8.91
C SER A 400 19.78 14.48 8.93
N LEU A 401 20.22 14.00 7.75
CA LEU A 401 21.39 13.15 7.59
C LEU A 401 22.68 13.97 7.63
N SER A 402 22.74 15.07 6.87
CA SER A 402 23.92 15.94 6.77
C SER A 402 24.28 16.58 8.13
N CYS A 403 23.28 17.02 8.90
CA CYS A 403 23.49 17.62 10.22
C CYS A 403 24.07 16.65 11.28
N LYS A 404 23.97 15.34 11.08
CA LYS A 404 24.58 14.34 11.99
C LYS A 404 26.04 14.07 11.63
N VAL A 405 26.40 14.13 10.35
CA VAL A 405 27.79 13.91 9.89
C VAL A 405 28.71 15.04 10.36
N SER A 406 28.22 16.29 10.33
CA SER A 406 28.97 17.47 10.80
C SER A 406 29.18 17.54 12.32
N LYS A 407 28.47 16.72 13.12
CA LYS A 407 28.63 16.66 14.59
C LYS A 407 29.49 15.47 15.05
N THR A 408 29.95 14.64 14.12
CA THR A 408 30.80 13.46 14.37
C THR A 408 32.19 13.59 13.76
N LEU A 409 32.46 14.70 13.07
CA LEU A 409 33.79 15.23 12.76
C LEU A 409 34.06 16.34 13.78
#